data_AF-A0A484M7Q6-F1
#
_entry.id   AF-A0A484M7Q6-F1
#
_cell.length_a   1.000
_cell.length_b   1.000
_cell.length_c   1.000
_cell.angle_alpha   90.00
_cell.angle_beta   90.00
_cell.angle_gamma   90.00
#
_symmetry.space_group_name_H-M   'P 1'
#
loop_
_entity.id
_entity.type
_entity.pdbx_description
1 polymer ?
#
loop_
_entity_poly.entity_id
_entity_poly.type
_entity_poly.pdbx_seq_one_letter_code
_entity_poly.pdbx_strand_id
1 'polypeptide(L)'
;MVVNRPLHLHDFLVRARVLKLYRYALRIARRAPPHSRVMFTAELSAVIRQEMENNRECDDRQRIRFLISQGFERAKRLDEMLHMQGAKRP
;
A
#
# COMPACT_ATOMS: atom_id res chain seq x y z
N MET A 1 -18.22 -13.00 -13.98
CA MET A 1 -19.03 -13.75 -13.00
C MET A 1 -18.42 -13.52 -11.61
N VAL A 2 -19.11 -12.84 -10.71
CA VAL A 2 -18.63 -12.66 -9.32
C VAL A 2 -19.02 -13.91 -8.55
N VAL A 3 -18.06 -14.80 -8.33
CA VAL A 3 -18.27 -16.02 -7.54
C VAL A 3 -18.41 -15.58 -6.08
N ASN A 4 -19.63 -15.62 -5.55
CA ASN A 4 -19.90 -15.30 -4.15
C ASN A 4 -19.43 -16.47 -3.27
N ARG A 5 -18.12 -16.50 -3.00
CA ARG A 5 -17.49 -17.49 -2.10
C ARG A 5 -17.68 -16.98 -0.66
N PRO A 6 -18.20 -17.77 0.29
CA PRO A 6 -18.33 -17.33 1.68
C PRO A 6 -16.97 -16.84 2.19
N LEU A 7 -16.91 -15.58 2.59
CA LEU A 7 -15.71 -14.95 3.14
C LEU A 7 -15.43 -15.59 4.51
N HIS A 8 -14.50 -16.54 4.56
CA HIS A 8 -13.99 -17.02 5.83
C HIS A 8 -13.37 -15.85 6.61
N LEU A 9 -13.52 -15.84 7.94
CA LEU A 9 -13.00 -14.77 8.81
C LEU A 9 -11.54 -14.44 8.51
N HIS A 10 -10.73 -15.47 8.27
CA HIS A 10 -9.32 -15.30 7.93
C HIS A 10 -9.11 -14.49 6.64
N ASP A 11 -9.92 -14.74 5.60
CA ASP A 11 -9.81 -14.04 4.32
C ASP A 11 -10.28 -12.59 4.44
N PHE A 12 -11.28 -12.34 5.29
CA PHE A 12 -11.70 -10.99 5.65
C PHE A 12 -10.57 -10.22 6.35
N LEU A 13 -9.91 -10.82 7.34
CA LEU A 13 -8.81 -10.19 8.08
C LEU A 13 -7.60 -9.90 7.17
N VAL A 14 -7.26 -10.83 6.27
CA VAL A 14 -6.19 -10.63 5.30
C VAL A 14 -6.53 -9.47 4.35
N ARG A 15 -7.74 -9.44 3.78
CA ARG A 15 -8.20 -8.32 2.92
C ARG A 15 -8.17 -6.99 3.67
N ALA A 16 -8.60 -6.96 4.93
CA ALA A 16 -8.54 -5.75 5.75
C ALA A 16 -7.10 -5.23 5.91
N ARG A 17 -6.12 -6.13 6.08
CA ARG A 17 -4.69 -5.77 6.17
C ARG A 17 -4.13 -5.26 4.84
N VAL A 18 -4.49 -5.85 3.71
CA VAL A 18 -4.14 -5.36 2.38
C VAL A 18 -4.66 -3.93 2.18
N LEU A 19 -5.94 -3.69 2.49
CA LEU A 19 -6.54 -2.36 2.39
C LEU A 19 -5.92 -1.35 3.36
N LYS A 20 -5.51 -1.79 4.57
CA LYS A 20 -4.78 -0.95 5.52
C LYS A 20 -3.44 -0.51 4.94
N LEU A 21 -2.68 -1.45 4.36
CA LEU A 21 -1.41 -1.16 3.69
C LEU A 21 -1.60 -0.17 2.53
N TYR A 22 -2.57 -0.44 1.64
CA TYR A 22 -2.86 0.43 0.49
C TYR A 22 -3.15 1.87 0.92
N ARG A 23 -4.06 2.06 1.89
CA ARG A 23 -4.40 3.39 2.40
C ARG A 23 -3.23 4.08 3.08
N TYR A 24 -2.40 3.31 3.81
CA TYR A 24 -1.20 3.82 4.45
C TYR A 24 -0.19 4.34 3.42
N ALA A 25 0.13 3.54 2.40
CA ALA A 25 1.05 3.93 1.33
C ALA A 25 0.58 5.17 0.57
N LEU A 26 -0.71 5.25 0.21
CA LEU A 26 -1.28 6.43 -0.46
C LEU A 26 -1.29 7.69 0.43
N ARG A 27 -1.36 7.55 1.76
CA ARG A 27 -1.26 8.69 2.67
C ARG A 27 0.16 9.22 2.73
N ILE A 28 1.16 8.33 2.74
CA ILE A 28 2.58 8.71 2.68
C ILE A 28 2.91 9.38 1.35
N ALA A 29 2.45 8.82 0.23
CA ALA A 29 2.69 9.38 -1.10
C ALA A 29 2.26 10.85 -1.23
N ARG A 30 1.15 11.24 -0.58
CA ARG A 30 0.63 12.61 -0.58
C ARG A 30 1.44 13.61 0.25
N ARG A 31 2.39 13.15 1.07
CA ARG A 31 3.20 13.98 1.97
C ARG A 31 4.50 14.46 1.35
N ALA A 32 4.69 14.26 0.05
CA ALA A 32 5.88 14.74 -0.65
C ALA A 32 6.09 16.27 -0.47
N PRO A 33 7.34 16.75 -0.50
CA PRO A 33 7.64 18.18 -0.34
C PRO A 33 6.94 19.06 -1.39
N PRO A 34 6.58 20.32 -1.07
CA PRO A 34 5.77 21.19 -1.94
C PRO A 34 6.31 21.33 -3.38
N HIS A 35 7.63 21.34 -3.52
CA HIS A 35 8.34 21.58 -4.78
C HIS A 35 8.26 20.42 -5.78
N SER A 36 8.03 19.19 -5.29
CA SER A 36 7.90 17.98 -6.11
C SER A 36 6.52 17.32 -5.97
N ARG A 37 5.63 17.91 -5.16
CA ARG A 37 4.43 17.24 -4.63
C ARG A 37 3.52 16.70 -5.72
N VAL A 38 3.25 17.47 -6.77
CA VAL A 38 2.22 17.08 -7.75
C VAL A 38 2.66 15.91 -8.61
N MET A 39 3.83 15.98 -9.27
CA MET A 39 4.34 14.87 -10.08
C MET A 39 4.74 13.67 -9.22
N PHE A 40 5.51 13.87 -8.15
CA PHE A 40 5.98 12.78 -7.30
C PHE A 40 4.81 12.01 -6.66
N THR A 41 3.75 12.70 -6.21
CA THR A 41 2.57 12.03 -5.66
C THR A 41 1.84 11.21 -6.72
N ALA A 42 1.71 11.74 -7.94
CA ALA A 42 1.02 11.06 -9.03
C ALA A 42 1.76 9.77 -9.45
N GLU A 43 3.07 9.86 -9.63
CA GLU A 43 3.93 8.71 -9.96
C GLU A 43 3.91 7.66 -8.86
N LEU A 44 4.12 8.06 -7.60
CA LEU A 44 4.16 7.13 -6.49
C LEU A 44 2.80 6.47 -6.24
N SER A 45 1.71 7.22 -6.40
CA SER A 45 0.36 6.68 -6.33
C SER A 45 0.07 5.71 -7.48
N ALA A 46 0.59 5.98 -8.68
CA ALA A 46 0.47 5.07 -9.82
C ALA A 46 1.20 3.75 -9.55
N VAL A 47 2.43 3.81 -9.05
CA VAL A 47 3.21 2.62 -8.66
C VAL A 47 2.48 1.82 -7.57
N ILE A 48 1.97 2.47 -6.53
CA ILE A 48 1.22 1.79 -5.45
C ILE A 48 -0.02 1.07 -6.01
N ARG A 49 -0.76 1.70 -6.93
CA ARG A 49 -1.93 1.11 -7.58
C ARG A 49 -1.53 -0.06 -8.48
N GLN A 50 -0.46 0.09 -9.25
CA GLN A 50 0.04 -0.95 -10.14
C GLN A 50 0.46 -2.19 -9.34
N GLU A 51 1.15 -2.03 -8.20
CA GLU A 51 1.53 -3.14 -7.34
C GLU A 51 0.33 -3.91 -6.77
N MET A 52 -0.78 -3.21 -6.48
CA MET A 52 -2.02 -3.86 -6.07
C MET A 52 -2.66 -4.64 -7.22
N GLU A 53 -2.67 -4.08 -8.43
CA GLU A 53 -3.22 -4.77 -9.60
C GLU A 53 -2.37 -5.99 -9.99
N ASN A 54 -1.03 -5.87 -9.95
CA ASN A 54 -0.08 -6.96 -10.22
C ASN A 54 -0.32 -8.19 -9.30
N ASN A 55 -0.88 -7.98 -8.11
CA ASN A 55 -1.12 -9.05 -7.13
C ASN A 55 -2.61 -9.32 -6.90
N ARG A 56 -3.51 -8.77 -7.72
CA ARG A 56 -4.96 -8.84 -7.53
C ARG A 56 -5.51 -10.27 -7.50
N GLU A 57 -4.92 -11.16 -8.30
CA GLU A 57 -5.33 -12.56 -8.41
C GLU A 57 -4.58 -13.49 -7.43
N CYS A 58 -3.69 -12.95 -6.59
CA CYS A 58 -2.96 -13.76 -5.61
C CYS A 58 -3.92 -14.30 -4.54
N ASP A 59 -4.07 -15.62 -4.48
CA ASP A 59 -4.90 -16.36 -3.53
C ASP A 59 -4.08 -17.14 -2.48
N ASP A 60 -2.77 -17.27 -2.69
CA ASP A 60 -1.85 -17.86 -1.71
C ASP A 60 -1.73 -16.99 -0.45
N ARG A 61 -2.29 -17.49 0.65
CA ARG A 61 -2.31 -16.83 1.96
C ARG A 61 -0.93 -16.55 2.55
N GLN A 62 0.07 -17.42 2.34
CA GLN A 62 1.42 -17.17 2.83
C GLN A 62 2.08 -16.07 2.01
N ARG A 63 1.92 -16.10 0.69
CA ARG A 63 2.41 -15.06 -0.21
C ARG A 63 1.79 -13.70 0.09
N ILE A 64 0.46 -13.63 0.29
CA ILE A 64 -0.21 -12.37 0.66
C ILE A 64 0.35 -11.83 1.98
N ARG A 65 0.56 -12.69 3.00
CA ARG A 65 1.16 -12.26 4.27
C ARG A 65 2.58 -11.72 4.10
N PHE A 66 3.39 -12.39 3.30
CA PHE A 66 4.74 -11.93 2.98
C PHE A 66 4.71 -10.56 2.28
N LEU A 67 3.87 -10.40 1.26
CA LEU A 67 3.71 -9.14 0.52
C LEU A 67 3.22 -8.01 1.43
N ILE A 68 2.29 -8.28 2.35
CA ILE A 68 1.84 -7.30 3.35
C ILE A 68 3.04 -6.83 4.20
N SER A 69 3.83 -7.77 4.75
CA SER A 69 4.99 -7.43 5.59
C SER A 69 6.03 -6.63 4.81
N GLN A 70 6.38 -7.08 3.61
CA GLN A 70 7.33 -6.38 2.74
C GLN A 70 6.83 -4.99 2.34
N GLY A 71 5.54 -4.85 2.03
CA GLY A 71 4.92 -3.59 1.65
C GLY A 71 4.90 -2.58 2.80
N PHE A 72 4.58 -3.01 4.03
CA PHE A 72 4.65 -2.14 5.21
C PHE A 72 6.07 -1.64 5.47
N GLU A 73 7.06 -2.52 5.35
CA GLU A 73 8.47 -2.18 5.51
C GLU A 73 8.92 -1.15 4.46
N ARG A 74 8.59 -1.35 3.19
CA ARG A 74 8.87 -0.38 2.11
C ARG A 74 8.18 0.96 2.35
N ALA A 75 6.91 0.95 2.76
CA ALA A 75 6.15 2.16 3.04
C ALA A 75 6.72 2.93 4.24
N LYS A 76 7.20 2.22 5.28
CA LYS A 76 7.87 2.82 6.44
C LYS A 76 9.16 3.52 6.03
N ARG A 77 10.02 2.87 5.24
CA ARG A 77 11.26 3.48 4.72
C ARG A 77 10.97 4.72 3.89
N LEU A 78 9.95 4.68 3.03
CA LEU A 78 9.52 5.85 2.27
C LEU A 78 9.07 7.00 3.20
N ASP A 79 8.29 6.70 4.24
CA ASP A 79 7.86 7.71 5.21
C ASP A 79 9.04 8.35 5.95
N GLU A 80 10.04 7.54 6.35
CA GLU A 80 11.28 8.01 6.96
C GLU A 80 12.07 8.92 6.01
N MET A 81 12.21 8.53 4.74
CA MET A 81 12.87 9.33 3.71
C MET A 81 12.17 10.68 3.50
N LEU A 82 10.84 10.68 3.37
CA LEU A 82 10.07 11.90 3.22
C LEU A 82 10.18 12.78 4.48
N HIS A 83 10.23 12.18 5.66
CA HIS A 83 10.41 12.90 6.91
C HIS A 83 11.77 13.62 6.97
N MET A 84 12.85 12.95 6.56
CA MET A 84 14.18 13.57 6.45
C MET A 84 14.21 14.72 5.43
N GLN A 85 13.33 14.70 4.42
CA GLN A 85 13.15 15.78 3.45
C GLN A 85 12.23 16.91 3.93
N GLY A 86 11.85 16.91 5.21
CA GLY A 86 11.03 17.97 5.81
C GLY A 86 9.52 17.73 5.75
N ALA A 87 9.06 16.54 5.35
CA ALA A 87 7.65 16.20 5.45
C ALA A 87 7.22 15.97 6.92
N LYS A 88 6.16 16.65 7.38
CA LYS A 88 5.59 16.46 8.73
C LYS A 88 5.07 15.03 8.91
N ARG A 89 5.32 14.39 10.07
CA ARG A 89 4.76 13.08 10.46
C ARG A 89 3.23 13.13 10.61
N PRO A 90 2.52 12.01 10.40
CA PRO A 90 1.06 11.95 10.54
C PRO A 90 0.62 11.98 12.00
#